data_AF-A0A835XBR5-F1
#
_entry.id   AF-A0A835XBR5-F1
#
_cell.length_a   1.000
_cell.length_b   1.000
_cell.length_c   1.000
_cell.angle_alpha   90.00
_cell.angle_beta   90.00
_cell.angle_gamma   90.00
#
_symmetry.space_group_name_H-M   'P 1'
#
loop_
_entity.id
_entity.type
_entity.pdbx_description
1 polymer ?
#
loop_
_entity_poly.entity_id
_entity_poly.type
_entity_poly.pdbx_seq_one_letter_code
_entity_poly.pdbx_strand_id
1 'polypeptide(L)'
;MLSRKRIGIFFIFMGLFTLSFWIGSMSEPTQEEAELFMEEFEELIEDIDAFGIFAHNTLLSLVMFIPGFGVGWGLFSAWSTGFGFAAIVLMTPEFAQLTSGNPLFSLVILYATPFGLMELTAYSIATSRSYILIWMIIKKIDLRTAIRGTGIEIGILVGLLLIGGIIEDAMIKMAEEQGFSFG
;
A
#
# COMPACT_ATOMS: atom_id res chain seq x y z
N MET A 1 8.28 -1.00 -25.48
CA MET A 1 8.87 0.16 -24.77
C MET A 1 10.18 -0.30 -24.14
N LEU A 2 11.31 0.34 -24.44
CA LEU A 2 12.64 -0.03 -23.93
C LEU A 2 12.60 -0.16 -22.40
N SER A 3 13.15 -1.24 -21.85
CA SER A 3 13.10 -1.61 -20.43
C SER A 3 13.48 -0.48 -19.48
N ARG A 4 14.47 0.35 -19.85
CA ARG A 4 14.94 1.49 -19.05
C ARG A 4 13.86 2.54 -18.76
N LYS A 5 12.97 2.82 -19.72
CA LYS A 5 11.88 3.78 -19.51
C LYS A 5 10.82 3.24 -18.54
N ARG A 6 10.60 1.92 -18.54
CA ARG A 6 9.65 1.28 -17.61
C ARG A 6 10.15 1.37 -16.17
N ILE A 7 11.43 1.09 -15.96
CA ILE A 7 12.08 1.20 -14.64
C ILE A 7 12.01 2.65 -14.12
N GLY A 8 12.30 3.64 -14.98
CA GLY A 8 12.17 5.04 -14.60
C GLY A 8 10.75 5.43 -14.17
N ILE A 9 9.73 4.96 -14.91
CA ILE A 9 8.32 5.20 -14.54
C ILE A 9 7.97 4.52 -13.21
N PHE A 10 8.43 3.29 -12.98
CA PHE A 10 8.24 2.61 -11.70
C PHE A 10 8.76 3.47 -10.53
N PHE A 11 9.99 3.99 -10.58
CA PHE A 11 10.53 4.83 -9.51
C PHE A 11 9.81 6.17 -9.36
N ILE A 12 9.29 6.74 -10.46
CA ILE A 12 8.41 7.92 -10.37
C ILE A 12 7.16 7.58 -9.57
N PHE A 13 6.50 6.46 -9.86
CA PHE A 13 5.31 6.05 -9.12
C PHE A 13 5.61 5.63 -7.68
N MET A 14 6.77 5.07 -7.41
CA MET A 14 7.24 4.83 -6.04
C MET A 14 7.39 6.14 -5.26
N GLY A 15 7.99 7.17 -5.87
CA GLY A 15 8.07 8.49 -5.25
C GLY A 15 6.71 9.15 -5.03
N LEU A 16 5.79 9.03 -6.00
CA LEU A 16 4.42 9.55 -5.87
C LEU A 16 3.62 8.79 -4.80
N PHE A 17 3.79 7.48 -4.71
CA PHE A 17 3.19 6.66 -3.66
C PHE A 17 3.64 7.13 -2.29
N THR A 18 4.96 7.20 -2.08
CA THR A 18 5.56 7.66 -0.83
C THR A 18 5.07 9.05 -0.45
N LEU A 19 4.98 9.98 -1.41
CA LEU A 19 4.46 11.32 -1.15
C LEU A 19 2.98 11.28 -0.74
N SER A 20 2.15 10.49 -1.44
CA SER A 20 0.72 10.36 -1.15
C SER A 20 0.48 9.75 0.25
N PHE A 21 1.20 8.68 0.58
CA PHE A 21 1.21 8.08 1.90
C PHE A 21 1.63 9.07 2.98
N TRP A 22 2.72 9.80 2.75
CA TRP A 22 3.21 10.79 3.72
C TRP A 22 2.18 11.88 3.98
N ILE A 23 1.52 12.39 2.94
CA ILE A 23 0.43 13.36 3.07
C ILE A 23 -0.74 12.77 3.88
N GLY A 24 -1.13 11.52 3.61
CA GLY A 24 -2.16 10.83 4.40
C GLY A 24 -1.77 10.67 5.87
N SER A 25 -0.49 10.35 6.14
CA SER A 25 0.01 10.19 7.52
C SER A 25 0.10 11.49 8.32
N MET A 26 -0.01 12.64 7.67
CA MET A 26 -0.08 13.95 8.31
C MET A 26 -1.54 14.42 8.49
N SER A 27 -2.52 13.61 8.10
CA SER A 27 -3.92 13.91 8.37
C SER A 27 -4.18 13.94 9.88
N GLU A 28 -5.12 14.79 10.28
CA GLU A 28 -5.60 14.91 11.65
C GLU A 28 -7.02 14.31 11.69
N PRO A 29 -7.17 12.97 11.74
CA PRO A 29 -8.49 12.35 11.82
C PRO A 29 -9.18 12.80 13.12
N THR A 30 -10.49 12.99 13.04
CA THR A 30 -11.33 13.14 14.23
C THR A 30 -11.40 11.83 14.99
N GLN A 31 -11.79 11.90 16.27
CA GLN A 31 -12.00 10.71 17.10
C GLN A 31 -13.00 9.72 16.44
N GLU A 32 -14.09 10.24 15.88
CA GLU A 32 -15.11 9.43 15.18
C GLU A 32 -14.56 8.75 13.92
N GLU A 33 -13.77 9.47 13.11
CA GLU A 33 -13.14 8.89 11.91
C GLU A 33 -12.09 7.84 12.26
N ALA A 34 -11.33 8.05 13.34
CA ALA A 34 -10.34 7.09 13.81
C ALA A 34 -11.00 5.84 14.41
N GLU A 35 -12.06 6.00 15.21
CA GLU A 35 -12.83 4.88 15.74
C GLU A 35 -13.46 4.04 14.62
N LEU A 36 -14.07 4.68 13.61
CA LEU A 36 -14.61 3.98 12.45
C LEU A 36 -13.51 3.24 11.67
N PHE A 37 -12.35 3.87 11.47
CA PHE A 37 -11.22 3.21 10.83
C PHE A 37 -10.73 2.02 11.66
N MET A 38 -10.63 2.15 12.97
CA MET A 38 -10.21 1.05 13.85
C MET A 38 -11.24 -0.08 13.84
N GLU A 39 -12.54 0.18 13.81
CA GLU A 39 -13.58 -0.84 13.65
C GLU A 39 -13.44 -1.58 12.32
N GLU A 40 -13.26 -0.86 11.19
CA GLU A 40 -13.01 -1.48 9.89
C GLU A 40 -11.67 -2.24 9.85
N PHE A 41 -10.64 -1.72 10.51
CA PHE A 41 -9.33 -2.35 10.60
C PHE A 41 -9.39 -3.61 11.46
N GLU A 42 -10.10 -3.57 12.60
CA GLU A 42 -10.38 -4.70 13.46
C GLU A 42 -11.21 -5.75 12.73
N GLU A 43 -12.31 -5.42 12.07
CA GLU A 43 -13.07 -6.39 11.26
C GLU A 43 -12.22 -6.98 10.13
N LEU A 44 -11.30 -6.18 9.58
CA LEU A 44 -10.30 -6.69 8.67
C LEU A 44 -9.37 -7.66 9.39
N ILE A 45 -8.75 -7.36 10.54
CA ILE A 45 -7.78 -8.25 11.19
C ILE A 45 -8.40 -9.36 12.06
N GLU A 46 -9.68 -9.28 12.41
CA GLU A 46 -10.43 -10.24 13.22
C GLU A 46 -10.61 -11.53 12.40
N ASP A 47 -10.11 -12.65 12.95
CA ASP A 47 -10.02 -13.95 12.29
C ASP A 47 -9.14 -14.02 11.01
N ILE A 48 -8.32 -13.00 10.71
CA ILE A 48 -7.39 -13.05 9.59
C ILE A 48 -6.15 -13.87 9.93
N ASP A 49 -5.96 -14.95 9.16
CA ASP A 49 -4.64 -15.51 8.95
C ASP A 49 -3.91 -14.70 7.85
N ALA A 50 -2.62 -14.94 7.66
CA ALA A 50 -1.83 -14.32 6.59
C ALA A 50 -2.50 -14.30 5.19
N PHE A 51 -3.45 -15.21 4.91
CA PHE A 51 -4.17 -15.24 3.64
C PHE A 51 -5.18 -14.09 3.50
N GLY A 52 -5.83 -13.66 4.58
CA GLY A 52 -6.75 -12.52 4.54
C GLY A 52 -6.05 -11.20 4.15
N ILE A 53 -4.96 -10.86 4.85
CA ILE A 53 -4.14 -9.65 4.54
C ILE A 53 -3.64 -9.72 3.10
N PHE A 54 -3.14 -10.88 2.68
CA PHE A 54 -2.71 -11.12 1.32
C PHE A 54 -3.85 -10.88 0.30
N ALA A 55 -5.04 -11.44 0.54
CA ALA A 55 -6.17 -11.35 -0.36
C ALA A 55 -6.67 -9.90 -0.50
N HIS A 56 -6.76 -9.17 0.62
CA HIS A 56 -7.16 -7.77 0.65
C HIS A 56 -6.21 -6.90 -0.20
N ASN A 57 -4.91 -6.94 0.09
CA ASN A 57 -3.90 -6.16 -0.63
C ASN A 57 -3.80 -6.56 -2.11
N THR A 58 -3.98 -7.85 -2.41
CA THR A 58 -3.99 -8.35 -3.79
C THR A 58 -5.19 -7.82 -4.56
N LEU A 59 -6.38 -7.83 -3.97
CA LEU A 59 -7.58 -7.31 -4.63
C LEU A 59 -7.44 -5.81 -4.90
N LEU A 60 -7.00 -5.03 -3.91
CA LEU A 60 -6.74 -3.59 -4.05
C LEU A 60 -5.77 -3.30 -5.19
N SER A 61 -4.67 -4.03 -5.27
CA SER A 61 -3.63 -3.80 -6.28
C SER A 61 -3.97 -4.33 -7.67
N LEU A 62 -4.80 -5.36 -7.80
CA LEU A 62 -5.28 -5.81 -9.11
C LEU A 62 -6.13 -4.73 -9.79
N VAL A 63 -6.93 -3.99 -9.03
CA VAL A 63 -7.68 -2.82 -9.53
C VAL A 63 -6.74 -1.73 -10.04
N MET A 64 -5.55 -1.58 -9.44
CA MET A 64 -4.53 -0.62 -9.90
C MET A 64 -3.96 -0.93 -11.28
N PHE A 65 -4.22 -2.09 -11.89
CA PHE A 65 -3.82 -2.37 -13.27
C PHE A 65 -4.79 -1.82 -14.33
N ILE A 66 -5.98 -1.34 -13.94
CA ILE A 66 -6.96 -0.77 -14.88
C ILE A 66 -6.34 0.49 -15.53
N PRO A 67 -6.23 0.56 -16.87
CA PRO A 67 -5.54 1.66 -17.54
C PRO A 67 -6.10 3.04 -17.18
N GLY A 68 -5.25 3.92 -16.65
CA GLY A 68 -5.60 5.28 -16.25
C GLY A 68 -6.26 5.34 -14.88
N PHE A 69 -7.35 4.59 -14.67
CA PHE A 69 -8.04 4.52 -13.38
C PHE A 69 -7.10 4.09 -12.24
N GLY A 70 -6.28 3.07 -12.49
CA GLY A 70 -5.35 2.52 -11.52
C GLY A 70 -4.30 3.52 -11.02
N VAL A 71 -4.03 4.60 -11.77
CA VAL A 71 -3.19 5.71 -11.29
C VAL A 71 -3.88 6.45 -10.14
N GLY A 72 -5.13 6.83 -10.32
CA GLY A 72 -5.91 7.50 -9.27
C GLY A 72 -6.13 6.56 -8.08
N TRP A 73 -6.53 5.32 -8.35
CA TRP A 73 -6.74 4.30 -7.31
C TRP A 73 -5.48 4.05 -6.49
N GLY A 74 -4.32 3.85 -7.13
CA GLY A 74 -3.06 3.60 -6.41
C GLY A 74 -2.61 4.77 -5.53
N LEU A 75 -2.78 6.02 -5.99
CA LEU A 75 -2.45 7.19 -5.17
C LEU A 75 -3.45 7.39 -4.03
N PHE A 76 -4.73 7.12 -4.26
CA PHE A 76 -5.75 7.14 -3.23
C PHE A 76 -5.49 6.07 -2.17
N SER A 77 -5.23 4.82 -2.57
CA SER A 77 -4.85 3.74 -1.65
C SER A 77 -3.63 4.12 -0.81
N ALA A 78 -2.58 4.68 -1.41
CA ALA A 78 -1.42 5.17 -0.68
C ALA A 78 -1.79 6.20 0.39
N TRP A 79 -2.61 7.19 0.02
CA TRP A 79 -3.09 8.21 0.95
C TRP A 79 -3.95 7.61 2.06
N SER A 80 -4.87 6.69 1.73
CA SER A 80 -5.72 5.98 2.70
C SER A 80 -4.91 5.14 3.69
N THR A 81 -3.86 4.45 3.23
CA THR A 81 -2.93 3.73 4.13
C THR A 81 -2.20 4.71 5.07
N GLY A 82 -1.80 5.88 4.56
CA GLY A 82 -1.23 6.94 5.39
C GLY A 82 -2.24 7.49 6.42
N PHE A 83 -3.48 7.71 6.01
CA PHE A 83 -4.56 8.13 6.90
C PHE A 83 -4.83 7.08 7.99
N GLY A 84 -4.85 5.79 7.62
CA GLY A 84 -4.97 4.70 8.57
C GLY A 84 -3.84 4.67 9.60
N PHE A 85 -2.60 4.93 9.17
CA PHE A 85 -1.48 5.14 10.09
C PHE A 85 -1.74 6.29 11.08
N ALA A 86 -2.28 7.42 10.62
CA ALA A 86 -2.60 8.55 11.49
C ALA A 86 -3.72 8.20 12.49
N ALA A 87 -4.73 7.43 12.06
CA ALA A 87 -5.79 6.93 12.94
C ALA A 87 -5.26 5.99 14.02
N ILE A 88 -4.40 5.02 13.65
CA ILE A 88 -3.73 4.12 14.62
C ILE A 88 -2.91 4.92 15.63
N VAL A 89 -2.14 5.91 15.18
CA VAL A 89 -1.34 6.76 16.08
C VAL A 89 -2.22 7.54 17.05
N LEU A 90 -3.40 8.01 16.63
CA LEU A 90 -4.36 8.69 17.50
C LEU A 90 -4.96 7.73 18.55
N MET A 91 -5.28 6.51 18.15
CA MET A 91 -5.98 5.52 18.99
C MET A 91 -5.04 4.72 19.90
N THR A 92 -3.75 4.69 19.62
CA THR A 92 -2.75 3.95 20.41
C THR A 92 -1.73 4.90 21.07
N PRO A 93 -1.93 5.27 22.36
CA PRO A 93 -1.08 6.23 23.09
C PRO A 93 0.42 5.89 23.10
N GLU A 94 0.77 4.61 23.06
CA GLU A 94 2.14 4.10 23.00
C GLU A 94 2.81 4.46 21.66
N PHE A 95 2.08 4.32 20.55
CA PHE A 95 2.55 4.75 19.22
C PHE A 95 2.64 6.27 19.13
N ALA A 96 1.71 7.01 19.73
CA ALA A 96 1.78 8.48 19.80
C ALA A 96 3.07 8.96 20.46
N GLN A 97 3.53 8.30 21.53
CA GLN A 97 4.80 8.63 22.17
C GLN A 97 6.01 8.30 21.28
N LEU A 98 5.99 7.15 20.61
CA LEU A 98 7.05 6.70 19.68
C LEU A 98 7.23 7.64 18.49
N THR A 99 6.14 8.16 17.93
CA THR A 99 6.21 9.09 16.80
C THR A 99 6.74 10.47 17.19
N SER A 100 6.60 10.87 18.47
CA SER A 100 7.09 12.16 19.02
C SER A 100 6.65 13.39 18.20
N GLY A 101 5.50 13.31 17.51
CA GLY A 101 5.03 14.36 16.61
C GLY A 101 5.90 14.58 15.36
N ASN A 102 6.79 13.63 15.03
CA ASN A 102 7.64 13.72 13.84
C ASN A 102 6.93 13.08 12.63
N PRO A 103 6.48 13.88 11.65
CA PRO A 103 5.76 13.37 10.48
C PRO A 103 6.65 12.53 9.55
N LEU A 104 7.97 12.51 9.73
CA LEU A 104 8.86 11.63 8.99
C LEU A 104 8.88 10.20 9.54
N PHE A 105 8.34 9.96 10.74
CA PHE A 105 8.32 8.64 11.35
C PHE A 105 7.46 7.65 10.55
N SER A 106 6.36 8.11 9.94
CA SER A 106 5.54 7.28 9.05
C SER A 106 6.35 6.75 7.86
N LEU A 107 7.26 7.56 7.31
CA LEU A 107 8.17 7.14 6.26
C LEU A 107 9.17 6.09 6.77
N VAL A 108 9.63 6.21 8.02
CA VAL A 108 10.47 5.17 8.62
C VAL A 108 9.70 3.86 8.68
N ILE A 109 8.43 3.86 9.13
CA ILE A 109 7.61 2.65 9.14
C ILE A 109 7.42 2.08 7.73
N LEU A 110 7.08 2.91 6.74
CA LEU A 110 6.89 2.47 5.36
C LEU A 110 8.14 1.80 4.76
N TYR A 111 9.33 2.34 5.03
CA TYR A 111 10.58 1.86 4.43
C TYR A 111 11.36 0.85 5.30
N ALA A 112 11.12 0.81 6.62
CA ALA A 112 11.84 -0.08 7.53
C ALA A 112 11.08 -1.39 7.79
N THR A 113 9.77 -1.42 7.58
CA THR A 113 8.99 -2.65 7.72
C THR A 113 9.03 -3.47 6.43
N PRO A 114 9.20 -4.80 6.50
CA PRO A 114 9.18 -5.63 5.31
C PRO A 114 7.83 -5.56 4.57
N PHE A 115 6.71 -5.50 5.30
CA PHE A 115 5.38 -5.39 4.68
C PHE A 115 5.23 -4.06 3.93
N GLY A 116 5.61 -2.93 4.54
CA GLY A 116 5.53 -1.62 3.92
C GLY A 116 6.37 -1.50 2.64
N LEU A 117 7.57 -2.08 2.62
CA LEU A 117 8.40 -2.14 1.41
C LEU A 117 7.76 -3.00 0.32
N MET A 118 7.14 -4.12 0.68
CA MET A 118 6.47 -5.03 -0.26
C MET A 118 5.21 -4.39 -0.86
N GLU A 119 4.36 -3.76 -0.04
CA GLU A 119 3.21 -2.99 -0.51
C GLU A 119 3.62 -1.82 -1.41
N LEU A 120 4.56 -0.98 -0.96
CA LEU A 120 5.10 0.14 -1.74
C LEU A 120 5.56 -0.34 -3.12
N THR A 121 6.30 -1.45 -3.16
CA THR A 121 6.82 -2.02 -4.42
C THR A 121 5.68 -2.58 -5.28
N ALA A 122 4.79 -3.38 -4.69
CA ALA A 122 3.65 -3.99 -5.39
C ALA A 122 2.74 -2.92 -6.01
N TYR A 123 2.33 -1.94 -5.21
CA TYR A 123 1.39 -0.91 -5.64
C TYR A 123 2.03 0.01 -6.69
N SER A 124 3.33 0.29 -6.56
CA SER A 124 4.08 1.04 -7.58
C SER A 124 4.21 0.28 -8.90
N ILE A 125 4.37 -1.05 -8.89
CA ILE A 125 4.34 -1.89 -10.11
C ILE A 125 2.97 -1.75 -10.79
N ALA A 126 1.88 -1.94 -10.06
CA ALA A 126 0.53 -1.92 -10.64
C ALA A 126 0.16 -0.53 -11.19
N THR A 127 0.39 0.51 -10.39
CA THR A 127 0.09 1.91 -10.75
C THR A 127 0.91 2.38 -11.95
N SER A 128 2.22 2.06 -11.97
CA SER A 128 3.07 2.37 -13.12
C SER A 128 2.64 1.63 -14.39
N ARG A 129 2.16 0.39 -14.25
CA ARG A 129 1.60 -0.36 -15.38
C ARG A 129 0.31 0.26 -15.88
N SER A 130 -0.60 0.69 -15.02
CA SER A 130 -1.80 1.41 -15.42
C SER A 130 -1.48 2.65 -16.25
N TYR A 131 -0.50 3.45 -15.81
CA TYR A 131 -0.01 4.60 -16.58
C TYR A 131 0.52 4.21 -17.96
N ILE A 132 1.35 3.17 -18.04
CA ILE A 132 1.90 2.69 -19.32
C ILE A 132 0.77 2.24 -20.26
N LEU A 133 -0.22 1.51 -19.75
CA LEU A 133 -1.33 1.01 -20.54
C LEU A 133 -2.20 2.16 -21.07
N ILE A 134 -2.55 3.16 -20.26
CA ILE A 134 -3.33 4.31 -20.75
C ILE A 134 -2.53 5.13 -21.77
N TRP A 135 -1.22 5.28 -21.56
CA TRP A 135 -0.35 5.95 -22.54
C TRP A 135 -0.34 5.19 -23.88
N MET A 136 -0.29 3.86 -23.85
CA MET A 136 -0.38 3.03 -25.07
C MET A 136 -1.72 3.20 -25.78
N ILE A 137 -2.84 3.27 -25.04
CA ILE A 137 -4.18 3.55 -25.60
C ILE A 137 -4.19 4.91 -26.31
N ILE A 138 -3.74 5.96 -25.62
CA ILE A 138 -3.71 7.34 -26.16
C ILE A 138 -2.82 7.41 -27.41
N LYS A 139 -1.70 6.70 -27.41
CA LYS A 139 -0.75 6.67 -28.54
C LYS A 139 -1.09 5.62 -29.60
N LYS A 140 -2.22 4.91 -29.47
CA LYS A 140 -2.67 3.85 -30.38
C LYS A 140 -1.60 2.76 -30.62
N ILE A 141 -0.86 2.42 -29.57
CA ILE A 141 0.13 1.35 -29.58
C ILE A 141 -0.57 0.04 -29.22
N ASP A 142 -0.27 -1.04 -29.94
CA ASP A 142 -0.90 -2.34 -29.70
C ASP A 142 -0.67 -2.86 -28.26
N LEU A 143 -1.76 -3.01 -27.50
CA LEU A 143 -1.76 -3.49 -26.12
C LEU A 143 -1.34 -4.96 -25.99
N ARG A 144 -1.46 -5.77 -27.06
CA ARG A 144 -1.01 -7.17 -27.05
C ARG A 144 0.47 -7.29 -26.69
N THR A 145 1.26 -6.27 -27.06
CA THR A 145 2.69 -6.18 -26.72
C THR A 145 2.95 -5.98 -25.23
N ALA A 146 1.95 -5.59 -24.45
CA ALA A 146 2.05 -5.40 -23.00
C ALA A 146 1.59 -6.63 -22.19
N ILE A 147 0.76 -7.52 -22.74
CA ILE A 147 0.13 -8.65 -22.03
C ILE A 147 1.15 -9.48 -21.25
N ARG A 148 2.22 -9.94 -21.92
CA ARG A 148 3.26 -10.74 -21.25
C ARG A 148 3.91 -10.00 -20.09
N GLY A 149 4.21 -8.72 -20.27
CA GLY A 149 4.83 -7.89 -19.23
C GLY A 149 3.89 -7.63 -18.06
N THR A 150 2.60 -7.37 -18.34
CA THR A 150 1.58 -7.19 -17.31
C THR A 150 1.37 -8.47 -16.51
N GLY A 151 1.30 -9.64 -17.17
CA GLY A 151 1.15 -10.92 -16.47
C GLY A 151 2.34 -11.25 -15.55
N ILE A 152 3.57 -10.95 -15.99
CA ILE A 152 4.77 -11.12 -15.15
C ILE A 152 4.70 -10.18 -13.92
N GLU A 153 4.33 -8.92 -14.12
CA GLU A 153 4.21 -7.95 -13.03
C GLU A 153 3.11 -8.31 -12.02
N ILE A 154 1.97 -8.83 -12.50
CA ILE A 154 0.93 -9.38 -11.62
C ILE A 154 1.50 -10.55 -10.81
N GLY A 155 2.24 -11.48 -11.43
CA GLY A 155 2.85 -12.60 -10.71
C GLY A 155 3.85 -12.17 -9.64
N ILE A 156 4.70 -11.17 -9.94
CA ILE A 156 5.64 -10.59 -8.98
C ILE A 156 4.89 -9.92 -7.83
N LEU A 157 3.88 -9.12 -8.15
CA LEU A 157 3.05 -8.43 -7.17
C LEU A 157 2.37 -9.42 -6.22
N VAL A 158 1.75 -10.48 -6.75
CA VAL A 158 1.05 -11.49 -5.94
C VAL A 158 2.04 -12.19 -5.02
N GLY A 159 3.24 -12.51 -5.51
CA GLY A 159 4.30 -13.10 -4.69
C GLY A 159 4.79 -12.17 -3.57
N LEU A 160 4.97 -10.87 -3.87
CA LEU A 160 5.36 -9.87 -2.87
C LEU A 160 4.30 -9.73 -1.78
N LEU A 161 3.03 -9.61 -2.16
CA LEU A 161 1.94 -9.43 -1.20
C LEU A 161 1.65 -10.68 -0.39
N LEU A 162 1.88 -11.88 -0.94
CA LEU A 162 1.76 -13.13 -0.17
C LEU A 162 2.82 -13.17 0.94
N ILE A 163 4.07 -12.84 0.62
CA ILE A 163 5.14 -12.78 1.61
C ILE A 163 4.86 -11.64 2.61
N GLY A 164 4.38 -10.50 2.11
CA GLY A 164 3.98 -9.34 2.90
C GLY A 164 2.93 -9.72 3.96
N GLY A 165 1.84 -10.37 3.54
CA GLY A 165 0.77 -10.78 4.45
C GLY A 165 1.22 -11.79 5.51
N ILE A 166 2.14 -12.71 5.17
CA ILE A 166 2.74 -13.62 6.16
C ILE A 166 3.57 -12.87 7.20
N ILE A 167 4.37 -11.89 6.76
CA ILE A 167 5.21 -11.11 7.67
C ILE A 167 4.35 -10.18 8.52
N GLU A 168 3.34 -9.55 7.94
CA GLU A 168 2.43 -8.64 8.62
C GLU A 168 1.62 -9.36 9.72
N ASP A 169 1.02 -10.52 9.40
CA ASP A 169 0.36 -11.38 10.39
C ASP A 169 1.28 -11.75 11.56
N ALA A 170 2.53 -12.13 11.25
CA ALA A 170 3.52 -12.43 12.28
C ALA A 170 3.88 -11.20 13.14
N MET A 171 3.97 -10.02 12.53
CA MET A 171 4.26 -8.77 13.24
C MET A 171 3.10 -8.34 14.16
N ILE A 172 1.85 -8.49 13.70
CA ILE A 172 0.65 -8.18 14.50
C ILE A 172 0.60 -9.10 15.73
N LYS A 173 0.71 -10.42 15.54
CA LYS A 173 0.73 -11.39 16.64
C LYS A 173 1.84 -11.13 17.65
N MET A 174 3.04 -10.78 17.16
CA MET A 174 4.15 -10.41 18.04
C MET A 174 3.89 -9.13 18.83
N ALA A 175 3.16 -8.16 18.27
CA ALA A 175 2.78 -6.94 18.97
C ALA A 175 1.75 -7.22 20.07
N GLU A 176 0.74 -8.04 19.77
CA GLU A 176 -0.26 -8.50 20.75
C GLU A 176 0.38 -9.27 21.92
N GLU A 177 1.32 -10.17 21.64
CA GLU A 177 2.08 -10.90 22.67
C GLU A 177 2.89 -9.97 23.59
N GLN A 178 3.28 -8.79 23.10
CA GLN A 178 4.00 -7.76 23.87
C GLN A 178 3.06 -6.80 24.62
N GLY A 179 1.75 -7.03 24.55
CA GLY A 179 0.73 -6.25 25.25
C GLY A 179 0.25 -5.01 24.49
N PHE A 180 0.58 -4.88 23.19
CA PHE A 180 -0.09 -3.91 22.33
C PHE A 180 -1.49 -4.44 22.01
N SER A 181 -2.51 -3.79 22.57
CA SER A 181 -3.89 -3.99 22.15
C SER A 181 -4.18 -3.03 21.01
N PHE A 182 -4.72 -3.55 19.90
CA PHE A 182 -5.28 -2.69 18.86
C PHE A 182 -6.73 -2.29 19.14
N GLY A 183 -7.32 -2.77 20.26
CA GLY A 183 -8.63 -2.38 20.80
C GLY A 183 -8.61 -1.75 22.19
#